data_AF-A0A9D1JMS5-F1
#
_entry.id   AF-A0A9D1JMS5-F1
#
_cell.length_a   1.000
_cell.length_b   1.000
_cell.length_c   1.000
_cell.angle_alpha   90.00
_cell.angle_beta   90.00
_cell.angle_gamma   90.00
#
_symmetry.space_group_name_H-M   'P 1'
#
loop_
_entity.id
_entity.type
_entity.pdbx_description
1 polymer ?
#
loop_
_entity_poly.entity_id
_entity_poly.type
_entity_poly.pdbx_seq_one_letter_code
_entity_poly.pdbx_strand_id
1 'polypeptide(L)'
;MKTKKFILQGEKIMIQNKTIYFLIDCSGSMYGSRGDAVNTAMQKVVYEALPEIRSKKSDDLALYFMALGFADNGTGNNVIELMPKTALDDFNQWDDIDPETFNGGTPTGEAIQAVIDDILGGTRGEPDKNAVSPAIILISDGLPNGKNPTYEEVLEKADKTSKKCVSAFRRALRVALGISVDDAGRESLKKFGSVSKKMSDAGLSGYYDCSEEYVDEFVEILKSATVKASE
;
A
#
# COMPACT_ATOMS: atom_id res chain seq x y z
N MET A 1 -25.40 -39.76 40.58
CA MET A 1 -24.30 -38.89 40.14
C MET A 1 -24.50 -38.58 38.66
N LYS A 2 -24.73 -37.30 38.30
CA LYS A 2 -24.82 -36.87 36.90
C LYS A 2 -23.44 -36.43 36.44
N THR A 3 -22.82 -37.20 35.55
CA THR A 3 -21.54 -36.86 34.92
C THR A 3 -21.76 -35.71 33.97
N LYS A 4 -21.26 -34.51 34.30
CA LYS A 4 -21.22 -33.36 33.38
C LYS A 4 -20.22 -33.69 32.26
N LYS A 5 -20.75 -33.81 31.05
CA LYS A 5 -19.97 -33.91 29.81
C LYS A 5 -19.40 -32.52 29.52
N PHE A 6 -18.10 -32.32 29.74
CA PHE A 6 -17.40 -31.13 29.24
C PHE A 6 -17.32 -31.26 27.71
N ILE A 7 -18.05 -30.42 26.99
CA ILE A 7 -17.86 -30.23 25.56
C ILE A 7 -16.99 -28.99 25.42
N LEU A 8 -15.69 -29.20 25.19
CA LEU A 8 -14.84 -28.15 24.62
C LEU A 8 -15.18 -28.06 23.14
N GLN A 9 -16.09 -27.16 22.77
CA GLN A 9 -16.17 -26.71 21.39
C GLN A 9 -14.93 -25.87 21.15
N GLY A 10 -13.95 -26.43 20.44
CA GLY A 10 -12.84 -25.65 19.92
C GLY A 10 -13.41 -24.63 18.94
N GLU A 11 -13.50 -23.37 19.37
CA GLU A 11 -13.75 -22.26 18.46
C GLU A 11 -12.61 -22.24 17.45
N LYS A 12 -12.92 -22.51 16.18
CA LYS A 12 -11.96 -22.32 15.11
C LYS A 12 -11.73 -20.82 14.98
N ILE A 13 -10.63 -20.32 15.52
CA ILE A 13 -10.22 -18.92 15.36
C ILE A 13 -10.12 -18.65 13.86
N MET A 14 -10.94 -17.73 13.36
CA MET A 14 -10.93 -17.33 11.96
C MET A 14 -9.85 -16.27 11.79
N ILE A 15 -8.73 -16.65 11.20
CA ILE A 15 -7.61 -15.73 10.96
C ILE A 15 -7.98 -14.82 9.80
N GLN A 16 -8.04 -13.52 10.06
CA GLN A 16 -8.26 -12.47 9.05
C GLN A 16 -6.95 -12.16 8.33
N ASN A 17 -7.00 -11.94 7.03
CA ASN A 17 -5.82 -11.62 6.22
C ASN A 17 -5.86 -10.15 5.80
N LYS A 18 -4.81 -9.38 6.12
CA LYS A 18 -4.68 -7.99 5.69
C LYS A 18 -3.39 -7.81 4.91
N THR A 19 -3.48 -7.16 3.75
CA THR A 19 -2.32 -6.79 2.93
C THR A 19 -2.11 -5.28 2.99
N ILE A 20 -0.88 -4.87 3.22
CA ILE A 20 -0.42 -3.48 3.11
C ILE A 20 0.41 -3.38 1.82
N TYR A 21 -0.08 -2.60 0.87
CA TYR A 21 0.60 -2.36 -0.41
C TYR A 21 1.41 -1.07 -0.32
N PHE A 22 2.66 -1.13 -0.72
CA PHE A 22 3.48 0.03 -1.05
C PHE A 22 3.46 0.20 -2.58
N LEU A 23 2.83 1.26 -3.06
CA LEU A 23 2.88 1.69 -4.46
C LEU A 23 3.94 2.78 -4.58
N ILE A 24 5.05 2.47 -5.23
CA ILE A 24 6.22 3.34 -5.28
C ILE A 24 6.43 3.84 -6.70
N ASP A 25 6.37 5.16 -6.86
CA ASP A 25 6.69 5.81 -8.11
C ASP A 25 8.17 5.61 -8.45
N CYS A 26 8.41 4.95 -9.58
CA CYS A 26 9.74 4.70 -10.14
C CYS A 26 9.93 5.46 -11.46
N SER A 27 9.15 6.52 -11.70
CA SER A 27 9.35 7.37 -12.86
C SER A 27 10.69 8.10 -12.83
N GLY A 28 11.13 8.64 -13.97
CA GLY A 28 12.43 9.31 -14.07
C GLY A 28 12.58 10.53 -13.15
N SER A 29 11.48 11.18 -12.75
CA SER A 29 11.50 12.30 -11.81
C SER A 29 11.80 11.88 -10.37
N MET A 30 11.73 10.58 -10.06
CA MET A 30 12.07 10.01 -8.75
C MET A 30 13.56 9.63 -8.65
N TYR A 31 14.33 9.71 -9.74
CA TYR A 31 15.76 9.40 -9.74
C TYR A 31 16.56 10.33 -8.81
N GLY A 32 17.60 9.78 -8.18
CA GLY A 32 18.50 10.51 -7.29
C GLY A 32 17.95 10.63 -5.87
N SER A 33 18.02 11.82 -5.28
CA SER A 33 17.73 12.03 -3.84
C SER A 33 16.33 11.60 -3.41
N ARG A 34 15.34 11.65 -4.31
CA ARG A 34 13.97 11.21 -4.01
C ARG A 34 13.90 9.69 -3.87
N GLY A 35 14.47 8.93 -4.81
CA GLY A 35 14.59 7.47 -4.73
C GLY A 35 15.42 7.02 -3.54
N ASP A 36 16.52 7.71 -3.24
CA ASP A 36 17.34 7.45 -2.05
C ASP A 36 16.55 7.66 -0.74
N ALA A 37 15.71 8.69 -0.69
CA ALA A 37 14.81 8.92 0.44
C ALA A 37 13.77 7.81 0.58
N VAL A 38 13.21 7.31 -0.52
CA VAL A 38 12.29 6.15 -0.52
C VAL A 38 12.99 4.91 0.03
N ASN A 39 14.17 4.56 -0.47
CA ASN A 39 14.95 3.43 0.04
C ASN A 39 15.25 3.57 1.54
N THR A 40 15.71 4.74 1.97
CA THR A 40 15.97 5.04 3.38
C THR A 40 14.72 4.84 4.24
N ALA A 41 13.57 5.34 3.80
CA ALA A 41 12.32 5.19 4.55
C ALA A 41 11.83 3.74 4.59
N MET A 42 11.97 2.98 3.50
CA MET A 42 11.60 1.56 3.46
C MET A 42 12.51 0.72 4.36
N GLN A 43 13.81 0.99 4.39
CA GLN A 43 14.72 0.37 5.38
C GLN A 43 14.25 0.66 6.81
N LYS A 44 13.86 1.92 7.09
CA LYS A 44 13.34 2.31 8.42
C LYS A 44 12.02 1.64 8.77
N VAL A 45 11.12 1.45 7.80
CA VAL A 45 9.92 0.62 7.99
C VAL A 45 10.32 -0.78 8.45
N VAL A 46 11.27 -1.42 7.76
CA VAL A 46 11.71 -2.78 8.09
C VAL A 46 12.35 -2.87 9.48
N TYR A 47 13.26 -1.95 9.81
CA TYR A 47 14.04 -2.03 11.05
C TYR A 47 13.34 -1.45 12.28
N GLU A 48 12.37 -0.56 12.11
CA GLU A 48 11.71 0.14 13.22
C GLU A 48 10.21 -0.14 13.28
N ALA A 49 9.49 -0.03 12.16
CA ALA A 49 8.04 -0.21 12.14
C ALA A 49 7.62 -1.67 12.29
N LEU A 50 8.24 -2.59 11.53
CA LEU A 50 7.83 -4.00 11.54
C LEU A 50 8.03 -4.67 12.91
N PRO A 51 9.14 -4.44 13.65
CA PRO A 51 9.27 -4.95 15.03
C PRO A 51 8.17 -4.43 15.96
N GLU A 52 7.79 -3.16 15.85
CA GLU A 52 6.68 -2.60 16.63
C GLU A 52 5.37 -3.30 16.29
N ILE A 53 5.07 -3.47 14.99
CA ILE A 53 3.87 -4.15 14.51
C ILE A 53 3.82 -5.59 15.02
N ARG A 54 4.93 -6.35 14.92
CA ARG A 54 5.04 -7.72 15.46
C ARG A 54 4.72 -7.78 16.94
N SER A 55 5.14 -6.78 17.71
CA SER A 55 4.91 -6.74 19.16
C SER A 55 3.47 -6.42 19.58
N LYS A 56 2.66 -5.83 18.68
CA LYS A 56 1.30 -5.33 18.98
C LYS A 56 0.18 -6.03 18.22
N LYS A 57 0.51 -6.72 17.14
CA LYS A 57 -0.43 -7.42 16.26
C LYS A 57 -1.25 -8.47 17.03
N SER A 58 -2.53 -8.56 16.71
CA SER A 58 -3.42 -9.60 17.25
C SER A 58 -3.18 -10.97 16.60
N ASP A 59 -3.31 -12.04 17.39
CA ASP A 59 -3.13 -13.44 16.95
C ASP A 59 -4.17 -13.89 15.90
N ASP A 60 -5.32 -13.22 15.82
CA ASP A 60 -6.39 -13.49 14.86
C ASP A 60 -6.23 -12.74 13.53
N LEU A 61 -5.13 -12.01 13.36
CA LEU A 61 -4.79 -11.29 12.13
C LEU A 61 -3.54 -11.95 11.53
N ALA A 62 -3.49 -12.12 10.21
CA ALA A 62 -2.29 -12.37 9.42
C ALA A 62 -2.01 -11.14 8.56
N LEU A 63 -0.76 -10.65 8.62
CA LEU A 63 -0.35 -9.42 7.96
C LEU A 63 0.62 -9.77 6.83
N TYR A 64 0.36 -9.20 5.67
CA TYR A 64 1.18 -9.33 4.48
C TYR A 64 1.56 -7.94 3.97
N PHE A 65 2.73 -7.85 3.37
CA PHE A 65 3.23 -6.65 2.72
C PHE A 65 3.55 -6.98 1.27
N MET A 66 3.35 -6.02 0.38
CA MET A 66 3.70 -6.15 -1.03
C MET A 66 4.16 -4.79 -1.53
N ALA A 67 5.26 -4.74 -2.27
CA ALA A 67 5.77 -3.50 -2.85
C ALA A 67 5.77 -3.60 -4.38
N LEU A 68 5.09 -2.65 -5.01
CA LEU A 68 5.01 -2.50 -6.45
C LEU A 68 5.60 -1.16 -6.85
N GLY A 69 6.63 -1.20 -7.68
CA GLY A 69 7.15 -0.04 -8.40
C GLY A 69 6.31 0.22 -9.65
N PHE A 70 6.25 1.46 -10.12
CA PHE A 70 5.62 1.76 -11.40
C PHE A 70 6.36 2.83 -12.18
N ALA A 71 6.55 2.58 -13.48
CA ALA A 71 7.33 3.40 -14.39
C ALA A 71 6.96 3.05 -15.84
N ASP A 72 6.73 4.04 -16.71
CA ASP A 72 6.51 3.79 -18.15
C ASP A 72 7.82 3.94 -18.91
N ASN A 73 8.52 2.82 -19.06
CA ASN A 73 9.80 2.73 -19.77
C ASN A 73 9.64 2.39 -21.26
N GLY A 74 8.42 2.38 -21.80
CA GLY A 74 8.13 2.04 -23.19
C GLY A 74 8.17 0.54 -23.51
N THR A 75 8.31 -0.34 -22.51
CA THR A 75 8.29 -1.81 -22.72
C THR A 75 6.89 -2.41 -22.72
N GLY A 76 5.89 -1.64 -22.27
CA GLY A 76 4.51 -2.10 -22.11
C GLY A 76 4.25 -2.91 -20.84
N ASN A 77 5.26 -3.14 -20.00
CA ASN A 77 5.07 -3.57 -18.62
C ASN A 77 5.49 -2.45 -17.66
N ASN A 78 4.48 -1.77 -17.13
CA ASN A 78 4.65 -0.54 -16.38
C ASN A 78 4.64 -0.74 -14.85
N VAL A 79 4.52 -1.99 -14.40
CA VAL A 79 4.50 -2.37 -12.98
C VAL A 79 5.64 -3.34 -12.71
N ILE A 80 6.39 -3.05 -11.66
CA ILE A 80 7.61 -3.73 -11.25
C ILE A 80 7.35 -4.35 -9.88
N GLU A 81 7.53 -5.66 -9.72
CA GLU A 81 7.49 -6.28 -8.41
C GLU A 81 8.79 -5.96 -7.68
N LEU A 82 8.73 -4.99 -6.75
CA LEU A 82 9.88 -4.64 -5.89
C LEU A 82 10.01 -5.61 -4.73
N MET A 83 8.86 -6.08 -4.22
CA MET A 83 8.80 -7.11 -3.20
C MET A 83 7.53 -7.94 -3.40
N PRO A 84 7.63 -9.28 -3.51
CA PRO A 84 6.47 -10.14 -3.60
C PRO A 84 5.63 -10.04 -2.32
N LYS A 85 4.40 -10.53 -2.39
CA LYS A 85 3.53 -10.61 -1.21
C LYS A 85 4.16 -11.47 -0.12
N THR A 86 4.63 -10.82 0.93
CA THR A 86 5.48 -11.40 1.99
C THR A 86 4.79 -11.28 3.34
N ALA A 87 4.77 -12.35 4.13
CA ALA A 87 4.20 -12.30 5.47
C ALA A 87 5.05 -11.41 6.40
N LEU A 88 4.44 -10.80 7.42
CA LEU A 88 5.13 -9.94 8.38
C LEU A 88 6.39 -10.60 8.97
N ASP A 89 6.35 -11.89 9.27
CA ASP A 89 7.46 -12.60 9.91
C ASP A 89 8.62 -12.90 8.93
N ASP A 90 8.33 -12.87 7.63
CA ASP A 90 9.30 -13.11 6.57
C ASP A 90 9.91 -11.80 6.02
N PHE A 91 9.23 -10.66 6.22
CA PHE A 91 9.71 -9.36 5.74
C PHE A 91 10.78 -8.77 6.68
N ASN A 92 12.03 -9.15 6.45
CA ASN A 92 13.15 -8.84 7.35
C ASN A 92 14.21 -7.90 6.76
N GLN A 93 14.15 -7.62 5.46
CA GLN A 93 15.07 -6.71 4.77
C GLN A 93 14.32 -5.97 3.66
N TRP A 94 14.76 -4.75 3.36
CA TRP A 94 14.41 -4.04 2.15
C TRP A 94 15.57 -4.15 1.16
N ASP A 95 15.29 -4.65 -0.03
CA ASP A 95 16.26 -4.62 -1.13
C ASP A 95 16.08 -3.28 -1.85
N ASP A 96 17.09 -2.42 -1.77
CA ASP A 96 17.03 -1.07 -2.32
C ASP A 96 16.68 -1.09 -3.81
N ILE A 97 15.80 -0.19 -4.22
CA ILE A 97 15.41 -0.01 -5.61
C ILE A 97 16.65 0.44 -6.39
N ASP A 98 17.01 -0.33 -7.42
CA ASP A 98 18.16 -0.01 -8.28
C ASP A 98 17.94 1.36 -8.97
N PRO A 99 18.93 2.26 -8.99
CA PRO A 99 18.89 3.52 -9.73
C PRO A 99 18.38 3.40 -11.17
N GLU A 100 18.68 2.30 -11.88
CA GLU A 100 18.23 2.05 -13.26
C GLU A 100 16.72 1.82 -13.37
N THR A 101 16.07 1.46 -12.27
CA THR A 101 14.60 1.29 -12.18
C THR A 101 13.88 2.63 -12.31
N PHE A 102 14.51 3.72 -11.88
CA PHE A 102 13.91 5.07 -11.88
C PHE A 102 14.02 5.70 -13.27
N ASN A 103 13.07 5.38 -14.15
CA ASN A 103 13.07 5.87 -15.52
C ASN A 103 11.65 6.03 -16.06
N GLY A 104 11.50 6.72 -17.19
CA GLY A 104 10.22 6.77 -17.89
C GLY A 104 9.13 7.61 -17.23
N GLY A 105 7.88 7.37 -17.65
CA GLY A 105 6.69 8.09 -17.18
C GLY A 105 6.10 7.53 -15.89
N THR A 106 4.94 8.07 -15.50
CA THR A 106 4.26 7.87 -14.20
C THR A 106 2.89 7.20 -14.43
N PRO A 107 2.84 5.88 -14.67
CA PRO A 107 1.62 5.12 -15.00
C PRO A 107 0.82 4.73 -13.75
N THR A 108 0.42 5.73 -12.94
CA THR A 108 -0.30 5.50 -11.67
C THR A 108 -1.60 4.72 -11.83
N GLY A 109 -2.32 4.90 -12.96
CA GLY A 109 -3.52 4.11 -13.25
C GLY A 109 -3.24 2.62 -13.33
N GLU A 110 -2.20 2.21 -14.04
CA GLU A 110 -1.77 0.80 -14.14
C GLU A 110 -1.33 0.23 -12.79
N ALA A 111 -0.61 1.02 -11.99
CA ALA A 111 -0.22 0.62 -10.63
C ALA A 111 -1.43 0.33 -9.73
N ILE A 112 -2.44 1.20 -9.76
CA ILE A 112 -3.67 1.01 -9.00
C ILE A 112 -4.44 -0.21 -9.53
N GLN A 113 -4.49 -0.39 -10.86
CA GLN A 113 -5.13 -1.55 -11.47
C GLN A 113 -4.46 -2.86 -11.05
N ALA A 114 -3.12 -2.91 -10.96
CA ALA A 114 -2.40 -4.09 -10.47
C ALA A 114 -2.77 -4.46 -9.02
N VAL A 115 -2.95 -3.48 -8.14
CA VAL A 115 -3.43 -3.72 -6.76
C VAL A 115 -4.86 -4.23 -6.74
N ILE A 116 -5.74 -3.63 -7.56
CA ILE A 116 -7.12 -4.07 -7.73
C ILE A 116 -7.16 -5.53 -8.20
N ASP A 117 -6.29 -5.90 -9.14
CA ASP A 117 -6.21 -7.26 -9.66
C ASP A 117 -5.69 -8.26 -8.61
N ASP A 118 -4.66 -7.92 -7.81
CA ASP A 118 -4.22 -8.77 -6.69
C ASP A 118 -5.34 -8.99 -5.66
N ILE A 119 -6.04 -7.92 -5.27
CA ILE A 119 -7.17 -7.98 -4.32
C ILE A 119 -8.27 -8.92 -4.83
N LEU A 120 -8.49 -8.97 -6.14
CA LEU A 120 -9.50 -9.83 -6.77
C LEU A 120 -9.04 -11.28 -6.98
N GLY A 121 -7.85 -11.65 -6.52
CA GLY A 121 -7.29 -13.00 -6.65
C GLY A 121 -6.45 -13.21 -7.90
N GLY A 122 -6.11 -12.15 -8.64
CA GLY A 122 -5.24 -12.16 -9.81
C GLY A 122 -5.64 -13.22 -10.85
N THR A 123 -4.63 -13.89 -11.42
CA THR A 123 -4.83 -14.98 -12.40
C THR A 123 -5.36 -16.28 -11.79
N ARG A 124 -5.37 -16.40 -10.44
CA ARG A 124 -5.84 -17.59 -9.70
C ARG A 124 -7.37 -17.61 -9.53
N GLY A 125 -8.05 -16.48 -9.77
CA GLY A 125 -9.48 -16.41 -10.07
C GLY A 125 -10.45 -16.35 -8.88
N GLU A 126 -10.00 -16.50 -7.63
CA GLU A 126 -10.87 -16.32 -6.46
C GLU A 126 -10.24 -15.39 -5.40
N PRO A 127 -10.96 -14.34 -4.96
CA PRO A 127 -10.57 -13.53 -3.82
C PRO A 127 -10.47 -14.36 -2.53
N ASP A 128 -9.50 -14.01 -1.68
CA ASP A 128 -9.37 -14.61 -0.36
C ASP A 128 -10.59 -14.27 0.52
N LYS A 129 -11.31 -15.31 0.97
CA LYS A 129 -12.54 -15.19 1.77
C LYS A 129 -12.28 -14.64 3.17
N ASN A 130 -11.05 -14.70 3.64
CA ASN A 130 -10.63 -14.16 4.93
C ASN A 130 -9.98 -12.76 4.78
N ALA A 131 -9.85 -12.25 3.57
CA ALA A 131 -9.25 -10.94 3.35
C ALA A 131 -10.14 -9.82 3.90
N VAL A 132 -9.55 -9.01 4.77
CA VAL A 132 -10.13 -7.75 5.21
C VAL A 132 -9.68 -6.61 4.31
N SER A 133 -10.25 -5.43 4.52
CA SER A 133 -9.89 -4.23 3.75
C SER A 133 -8.38 -3.97 3.82
N PRO A 134 -7.69 -3.89 2.67
CA PRO A 134 -6.25 -3.67 2.64
C PRO A 134 -5.91 -2.21 2.99
N ALA A 135 -4.62 -1.95 3.16
CA ALA A 135 -4.08 -0.60 3.14
C ALA A 135 -3.20 -0.40 1.91
N ILE A 136 -3.23 0.79 1.33
CA ILE A 136 -2.46 1.16 0.16
C ILE A 136 -1.77 2.48 0.48
N ILE A 137 -0.45 2.44 0.48
CA ILE A 137 0.43 3.58 0.70
C ILE A 137 1.05 3.92 -0.65
N LEU A 138 0.67 5.06 -1.23
CA LEU A 138 1.21 5.57 -2.48
C LEU A 138 2.32 6.58 -2.17
N ILE A 139 3.49 6.40 -2.77
CA ILE A 139 4.65 7.28 -2.65
C ILE A 139 4.97 7.79 -4.05
N SER A 140 4.82 9.10 -4.30
CA SER A 140 4.96 9.67 -5.65
C SER A 140 5.21 11.18 -5.59
N ASP A 141 5.78 11.75 -6.64
CA ASP A 141 5.82 13.21 -6.87
C ASP A 141 4.53 13.76 -7.50
N GLY A 142 3.55 12.88 -7.73
CA GLY A 142 2.13 13.21 -7.83
C GLY A 142 1.62 13.48 -9.24
N LEU A 143 2.45 13.45 -10.28
CA LEU A 143 2.04 13.79 -11.66
C LEU A 143 1.77 12.53 -12.50
N PRO A 144 0.56 11.94 -12.45
CA PRO A 144 0.21 10.84 -13.34
C PRO A 144 0.24 11.32 -14.79
N ASN A 145 1.00 10.63 -15.63
CA ASN A 145 1.08 10.92 -17.07
C ASN A 145 0.91 9.66 -17.94
N GLY A 146 0.72 8.49 -17.32
CA GLY A 146 0.32 7.27 -18.01
C GLY A 146 -1.05 7.42 -18.67
N LYS A 147 -1.19 6.79 -19.83
CA LYS A 147 -2.35 7.01 -20.72
C LYS A 147 -3.39 5.90 -20.69
N ASN A 148 -3.07 4.68 -20.25
CA ASN A 148 -3.97 3.54 -20.39
C ASN A 148 -3.76 2.44 -19.33
N PRO A 149 -4.68 2.27 -18.36
CA PRO A 149 -5.78 3.19 -18.05
C PRO A 149 -5.27 4.47 -17.38
N THR A 150 -6.04 5.56 -17.50
CA THR A 150 -5.69 6.78 -16.76
C THR A 150 -5.97 6.61 -15.27
N TYR A 151 -5.31 7.44 -14.45
CA TYR A 151 -5.53 7.48 -13.01
C TYR A 151 -7.01 7.71 -12.65
N GLU A 152 -7.65 8.67 -13.31
CA GLU A 152 -9.06 9.00 -13.09
C GLU A 152 -9.99 7.84 -13.47
N GLU A 153 -9.72 7.17 -14.59
CA GLU A 153 -10.52 6.04 -15.05
C GLU A 153 -10.50 4.88 -14.05
N VAL A 154 -9.33 4.57 -13.49
CA VAL A 154 -9.20 3.47 -12.52
C VAL A 154 -9.86 3.83 -11.21
N LEU A 155 -9.69 5.06 -10.71
CA LEU A 155 -10.38 5.50 -9.49
C LEU A 155 -11.90 5.50 -9.66
N GLU A 156 -12.40 6.01 -10.79
CA GLU A 156 -13.84 6.03 -11.06
C GLU A 156 -14.41 4.61 -11.17
N LYS A 157 -13.70 3.68 -11.84
CA LYS A 157 -14.09 2.27 -11.93
C LYS A 157 -14.07 1.59 -10.57
N ALA A 158 -13.09 1.92 -9.72
CA ALA A 158 -12.97 1.36 -8.38
C ALA A 158 -14.07 1.87 -7.44
N ASP A 159 -14.58 3.09 -7.66
CA ASP A 159 -15.63 3.71 -6.84
C ASP A 159 -17.07 3.40 -7.32
N LYS A 160 -17.30 3.12 -8.61
CA LYS A 160 -18.65 2.86 -9.15
C LYS A 160 -19.22 1.47 -8.83
N THR A 161 -20.55 1.42 -8.71
CA THR A 161 -21.44 0.33 -8.28
C THR A 161 -21.53 -0.88 -9.23
N SER A 162 -20.41 -1.48 -9.61
CA SER A 162 -20.41 -2.87 -10.11
C SER A 162 -20.46 -3.83 -8.91
N LYS A 163 -21.49 -4.67 -8.81
CA LYS A 163 -21.81 -5.48 -7.61
C LYS A 163 -20.76 -6.55 -7.21
N LYS A 164 -19.56 -6.56 -7.80
CA LYS A 164 -18.41 -7.39 -7.37
C LYS A 164 -17.03 -6.71 -7.47
N CYS A 165 -16.87 -5.63 -8.23
CA CYS A 165 -15.57 -4.92 -8.35
C CYS A 165 -15.63 -3.59 -7.57
N VAL A 166 -14.83 -3.25 -6.57
CA VAL A 166 -13.99 -4.02 -5.64
C VAL A 166 -14.33 -3.48 -4.26
N SER A 167 -15.23 -4.15 -3.51
CA SER A 167 -15.63 -3.64 -2.19
C SER A 167 -14.44 -3.50 -1.23
N ALA A 168 -13.40 -4.33 -1.43
CA ALA A 168 -12.18 -4.28 -0.65
C ALA A 168 -11.35 -3.02 -0.97
N PHE A 169 -11.10 -2.68 -2.24
CA PHE A 169 -10.40 -1.44 -2.63
C PHE A 169 -11.18 -0.20 -2.22
N ARG A 170 -12.50 -0.16 -2.45
CA ARG A 170 -13.34 0.97 -2.02
C ARG A 170 -13.28 1.21 -0.51
N ARG A 171 -13.11 0.13 0.27
CA ARG A 171 -12.96 0.18 1.73
C ARG A 171 -11.49 0.23 2.17
N ALA A 172 -10.55 0.22 1.23
CA ALA A 172 -9.14 0.20 1.56
C ALA A 172 -8.77 1.52 2.24
N LEU A 173 -7.90 1.39 3.22
CA LEU A 173 -7.20 2.55 3.74
C LEU A 173 -6.24 3.04 2.66
N ARG A 174 -6.38 4.27 2.18
CA ARG A 174 -5.51 4.84 1.15
C ARG A 174 -4.81 6.07 1.70
N VAL A 175 -3.49 6.05 1.67
CA VAL A 175 -2.64 7.14 2.14
C VAL A 175 -1.66 7.49 1.01
N ALA A 176 -1.59 8.76 0.62
CA ALA A 176 -0.60 9.25 -0.32
C ALA A 176 0.47 10.07 0.40
N LEU A 177 1.74 9.81 0.09
CA LEU A 177 2.91 10.54 0.55
C LEU A 177 3.51 11.22 -0.69
N GLY A 178 3.42 12.54 -0.72
CA GLY A 178 3.97 13.36 -1.79
C GLY A 178 5.44 13.67 -1.56
N ILE A 179 6.30 13.47 -2.55
CA ILE A 179 7.71 13.88 -2.51
C ILE A 179 7.96 14.95 -3.57
N SER A 180 8.39 16.14 -3.14
CA SER A 180 8.65 17.29 -4.02
C SER A 180 7.50 17.57 -5.01
N VAL A 181 6.26 17.55 -4.52
CA VAL A 181 5.04 17.68 -5.33
C VAL A 181 4.78 19.14 -5.73
N ASP A 182 4.27 19.33 -6.95
CA ASP A 182 3.68 20.60 -7.35
C ASP A 182 2.19 20.68 -6.98
N ASP A 183 1.53 21.78 -7.30
CA ASP A 183 0.11 21.98 -6.98
C ASP A 183 -0.81 20.96 -7.66
N ALA A 184 -0.52 20.58 -8.91
CA ALA A 184 -1.33 19.62 -9.66
C ALA A 184 -1.16 18.21 -9.07
N GLY A 185 0.08 17.83 -8.76
CA GLY A 185 0.41 16.56 -8.14
C GLY A 185 -0.19 16.44 -6.74
N ARG A 186 -0.14 17.52 -5.95
CA ARG A 186 -0.81 17.59 -4.64
C ARG A 186 -2.31 17.30 -4.75
N GLU A 187 -3.00 17.93 -5.69
CA GLU A 187 -4.45 17.69 -5.87
C GLU A 187 -4.75 16.27 -6.37
N SER A 188 -3.87 15.70 -7.19
CA SER A 188 -3.96 14.29 -7.61
C SER A 188 -3.85 13.34 -6.40
N LEU A 189 -2.80 13.49 -5.59
CA LEU A 189 -2.54 12.64 -4.42
C LEU A 189 -3.63 12.78 -3.35
N LYS A 190 -4.19 13.97 -3.15
CA LYS A 190 -5.35 14.15 -2.26
C LYS A 190 -6.58 13.37 -2.71
N LYS A 191 -6.84 13.26 -4.02
CA LYS A 191 -7.95 12.46 -4.56
C LYS A 191 -7.77 10.97 -4.33
N PHE A 192 -6.52 10.49 -4.26
CA PHE A 192 -6.22 9.09 -3.94
C PHE A 192 -6.58 8.76 -2.48
N GLY A 193 -6.26 9.68 -1.57
CA GLY A 193 -6.39 9.53 -0.14
C GLY A 193 -7.81 9.16 0.32
N SER A 194 -7.91 8.14 1.16
CA SER A 194 -9.18 7.68 1.72
C SER A 194 -8.93 7.03 3.08
N VAL A 195 -9.25 7.78 4.13
CA VAL A 195 -9.12 7.33 5.52
C VAL A 195 -10.49 7.28 6.17
N SER A 196 -10.76 6.24 6.97
CA SER A 196 -11.98 6.20 7.77
C SER A 196 -11.90 7.23 8.91
N LYS A 197 -13.06 7.65 9.44
CA LYS A 197 -13.11 8.55 10.60
C LYS A 197 -12.28 8.02 11.77
N LYS A 198 -12.35 6.72 12.08
CA LYS A 198 -11.55 6.08 13.13
C LYS A 198 -10.05 6.31 12.92
N MET A 199 -9.56 6.14 11.69
CA MET A 199 -8.14 6.34 11.37
C MET A 199 -7.76 7.82 11.40
N SER A 200 -8.65 8.71 10.96
CA SER A 200 -8.45 10.16 11.07
C SER A 200 -8.38 10.62 12.53
N ASP A 201 -9.26 10.10 13.40
CA ASP A 201 -9.26 10.39 14.83
C ASP A 201 -7.99 9.84 15.51
N ALA A 202 -7.41 8.75 14.98
CA ALA A 202 -6.11 8.22 15.35
C ALA A 202 -4.93 9.01 14.75
N GLY A 203 -5.18 10.12 14.05
CA GLY A 203 -4.16 11.01 13.50
C GLY A 203 -3.56 10.57 12.17
N LEU A 204 -4.28 9.78 11.37
CA LEU A 204 -3.88 9.42 10.00
C LEU A 204 -4.59 10.32 8.98
N SER A 205 -3.83 10.97 8.10
CA SER A 205 -4.35 11.74 6.96
C SER A 205 -4.37 10.87 5.70
N GLY A 206 -5.29 11.16 4.77
CA GLY A 206 -5.27 10.54 3.45
C GLY A 206 -4.14 11.04 2.55
N TYR A 207 -3.54 12.18 2.89
CA TYR A 207 -2.44 12.79 2.17
C TYR A 207 -1.44 13.44 3.14
N TYR A 208 -0.16 13.27 2.85
CA TYR A 208 0.96 13.91 3.51
C TYR A 208 1.87 14.57 2.48
N ASP A 209 2.16 15.85 2.67
CA ASP A 209 3.10 16.59 1.83
C ASP A 209 4.50 16.50 2.44
N CYS A 210 5.41 15.77 1.80
CA CYS A 210 6.78 15.60 2.25
C CYS A 210 7.76 16.34 1.30
N SER A 211 7.30 17.44 0.69
CA SER A 211 8.05 18.17 -0.34
C SER A 211 9.15 19.08 0.20
N GLU A 212 9.11 19.42 1.48
CA GLU A 212 10.18 20.16 2.14
C GLU A 212 11.17 19.15 2.74
N GLU A 213 12.47 19.36 2.48
CA GLU A 213 13.61 18.43 2.64
C GLU A 213 13.81 17.84 4.06
N TYR A 214 12.89 16.99 4.50
CA TYR A 214 13.02 16.21 5.71
C TYR A 214 12.79 14.76 5.36
N VAL A 215 13.86 14.09 4.91
CA VAL A 215 13.89 12.62 4.81
C VAL A 215 13.37 12.02 6.13
N ASP A 216 13.74 12.62 7.27
CA ASP A 216 13.26 12.22 8.59
C ASP A 216 11.73 12.35 8.75
N GLU A 217 11.10 13.42 8.26
CA GLU A 217 9.65 13.58 8.36
C GLU A 217 8.93 12.57 7.45
N PHE A 218 9.40 12.39 6.22
CA PHE A 218 8.89 11.36 5.31
C PHE A 218 9.02 9.95 5.92
N VAL A 219 10.17 9.64 6.52
CA VAL A 219 10.43 8.38 7.24
C VAL A 219 9.44 8.20 8.38
N GLU A 220 9.27 9.20 9.24
CA GLU A 220 8.37 9.12 10.40
C GLU A 220 6.90 8.97 9.97
N ILE A 221 6.49 9.68 8.92
CA ILE A 221 5.14 9.57 8.34
C ILE A 221 4.93 8.18 7.76
N LEU A 222 5.87 7.65 6.97
CA LEU A 222 5.76 6.33 6.37
C LEU A 222 5.69 5.24 7.45
N LYS A 223 6.56 5.32 8.47
CA LYS A 223 6.53 4.43 9.65
C LYS A 223 5.17 4.49 10.35
N SER A 224 4.72 5.70 10.71
CA SER A 224 3.45 5.92 11.40
C SER A 224 2.24 5.42 10.60
N ALA A 225 2.23 5.69 9.29
CA ALA A 225 1.19 5.22 8.38
C ALA A 225 1.18 3.68 8.30
N THR A 226 2.36 3.04 8.27
CA THR A 226 2.50 1.58 8.22
C THR A 226 2.01 0.94 9.52
N VAL A 227 2.40 1.47 10.68
CA VAL A 227 1.94 0.98 11.99
C VAL A 227 0.42 1.10 12.08
N LYS A 228 -0.15 2.26 11.80
CA LYS A 228 -1.61 2.48 11.84
C LYS A 228 -2.34 1.63 10.81
N ALA A 229 -1.76 1.40 9.63
CA ALA A 229 -2.31 0.52 8.61
C ALA A 229 -2.32 -0.95 9.03
N SER A 230 -1.56 -1.35 10.05
CA SER A 230 -1.54 -2.72 10.58
C SER A 230 -2.60 -2.99 11.64
N GLU A 231 -3.17 -1.94 12.25
CA GLU A 231 -4.25 -1.99 13.25
C GLU A 231 -5.65 -2.23 12.63
#